data_AF-A0A8X7P8B2-F1
#
_entry.id   AF-A0A8X7P8B2-F1
#
_cell.length_a   1.000
_cell.length_b   1.000
_cell.length_c   1.000
_cell.angle_alpha   90.00
_cell.angle_beta   90.00
_cell.angle_gamma   90.00
#
_symmetry.space_group_name_H-M   'P 1'
#
loop_
_entity.id
_entity.type
_entity.pdbx_description
1 polymer ?
#
loop_
_entity_poly.entity_id
_entity_poly.type
_entity_poly.pdbx_seq_one_letter_code
_entity_poly.pdbx_strand_id
1 'polypeptide(L)'
;MRGNIVSHHPALLLMYVVDSQGRSLRGRSFEEIVEKCMGFRGVKLDRGISRSDWSVEYLSNDQILQVSVDAYVCFKLGVSARL
;
A
#
# COMPACT_ATOMS: atom_id res chain seq x y z
N MET A 1 9.47 -26.31 -0.38
CA MET A 1 8.19 -25.78 -0.89
C MET A 1 8.37 -24.27 -1.02
N ARG A 2 8.31 -23.73 -2.25
CA ARG A 2 8.56 -22.32 -2.55
C ARG A 2 7.24 -21.55 -2.46
N GLY A 3 7.02 -20.86 -1.34
CA GLY A 3 5.99 -19.82 -1.25
C GLY A 3 6.51 -18.54 -1.87
N ASN A 4 6.26 -18.34 -3.17
CA ASN A 4 6.50 -17.07 -3.83
C ASN A 4 5.48 -16.04 -3.31
N ILE A 5 5.82 -15.33 -2.23
CA ILE A 5 5.17 -14.06 -1.85
C ILE A 5 5.91 -12.91 -2.56
N VAL A 6 6.28 -13.12 -3.83
CA VAL A 6 6.94 -12.12 -4.67
C VAL A 6 6.17 -12.10 -5.97
N SER A 7 5.11 -11.27 -6.04
CA SER A 7 4.64 -10.62 -7.29
C SER A 7 3.27 -9.96 -7.21
N HIS A 8 2.52 -10.06 -6.11
CA HIS A 8 1.22 -9.38 -6.00
C HIS A 8 1.32 -8.27 -4.96
N HIS A 9 2.13 -7.26 -5.30
CA HIS A 9 2.10 -6.00 -4.58
C HIS A 9 0.67 -5.43 -4.67
N PRO A 10 0.14 -4.87 -3.56
CA PRO A 10 -1.12 -4.11 -3.54
C PRO A 10 -1.19 -2.92 -4.51
N ALA A 11 -0.07 -2.60 -5.18
CA ALA A 11 0.00 -1.66 -6.30
C ALA A 11 -1.08 -1.86 -7.37
N LEU A 12 -1.56 -3.09 -7.60
CA LEU A 12 -2.66 -3.33 -8.54
C LEU A 12 -4.00 -2.72 -8.09
N LEU A 13 -4.29 -2.75 -6.78
CA LEU A 13 -5.51 -2.12 -6.25
C LEU A 13 -5.46 -0.62 -6.49
N LEU A 14 -4.30 0.02 -6.25
CA LEU A 14 -4.11 1.45 -6.46
C LEU A 14 -4.35 1.90 -7.92
N MET A 15 -4.20 1.00 -8.91
CA MET A 15 -4.42 1.36 -10.33
C MET A 15 -5.88 1.69 -10.66
N TYR A 16 -6.84 1.19 -9.86
CA TYR A 16 -8.28 1.35 -10.09
C TYR A 16 -8.96 2.29 -9.09
N VAL A 17 -8.18 2.89 -8.18
CA VAL A 17 -8.73 3.78 -7.15
C VAL A 17 -9.17 5.12 -7.77
N VAL A 18 -10.33 5.58 -7.33
CA VAL A 18 -10.83 6.93 -7.55
C VAL A 18 -10.91 7.70 -6.22
N ASP A 19 -10.74 9.02 -6.26
CA ASP A 19 -10.92 9.86 -5.09
C ASP A 19 -12.41 10.10 -4.75
N SER A 20 -12.68 10.84 -3.68
CA SER A 20 -14.06 11.18 -3.25
C SER A 20 -14.86 12.01 -4.27
N GLN A 21 -14.19 12.53 -5.31
CA GLN A 21 -14.79 13.26 -6.43
C GLN A 21 -14.91 12.38 -7.69
N GLY A 22 -14.60 11.09 -7.59
CA GLY A 22 -14.65 10.14 -8.71
C GLY A 22 -13.48 10.27 -9.69
N ARG A 23 -12.42 11.01 -9.36
CA ARG A 23 -11.27 11.19 -10.25
C ARG A 23 -10.31 10.02 -10.11
N SER A 24 -9.86 9.49 -11.25
CA SER A 24 -8.85 8.43 -11.27
C SER A 24 -7.55 8.88 -10.60
N LEU A 25 -7.04 8.03 -9.71
CA LEU A 25 -5.72 8.21 -9.09
C LEU A 25 -4.65 7.31 -9.73
N ARG A 26 -4.91 6.79 -10.93
CA ARG A 26 -3.95 5.97 -11.66
C ARG A 26 -2.65 6.74 -11.87
N GLY A 27 -1.53 6.12 -11.51
CA GLY A 27 -0.18 6.68 -11.65
C GLY A 27 0.21 7.70 -10.57
N ARG A 28 -0.65 7.94 -9.57
CA ARG A 28 -0.30 8.75 -8.39
C ARG A 28 0.56 7.96 -7.42
N SER A 29 1.35 8.67 -6.62
CA SER A 29 2.16 8.03 -5.59
C SER A 29 1.29 7.47 -4.47
N PHE A 30 1.84 6.54 -3.68
CA PHE A 30 1.15 6.00 -2.50
C PHE A 30 0.75 7.12 -1.53
N GLU A 31 1.69 8.04 -1.27
CA GLU A 31 1.49 9.21 -0.39
C GLU A 31 0.34 10.09 -0.88
N GLU A 32 0.30 10.39 -2.19
CA GLU A 32 -0.78 11.18 -2.79
C GLU A 32 -2.14 10.47 -2.65
N ILE A 33 -2.20 9.14 -2.85
CA ILE A 33 -3.44 8.38 -2.72
C ILE A 33 -3.94 8.39 -1.28
N VAL A 34 -3.06 8.15 -0.30
CA VAL A 34 -3.42 8.16 1.12
C VAL A 34 -3.93 9.54 1.53
N GLU A 35 -3.28 10.62 1.10
CA GLU A 35 -3.77 11.96 1.39
C GLU A 35 -5.13 12.23 0.73
N LYS A 36 -5.31 11.92 -0.55
CA LYS A 36 -6.54 12.24 -1.30
C LYS A 36 -7.74 11.40 -0.87
N CYS A 37 -7.55 10.12 -0.58
CA CYS A 37 -8.64 9.21 -0.24
C CYS A 37 -8.92 9.14 1.27
N MET A 38 -7.92 9.37 2.11
CA MET A 38 -8.03 9.14 3.56
C MET A 38 -7.76 10.40 4.39
N GLY A 39 -7.26 11.48 3.77
CA GLY A 39 -6.96 12.74 4.46
C GLY A 39 -5.70 12.69 5.33
N PHE A 40 -4.94 11.60 5.29
CA PHE A 40 -3.72 11.45 6.09
C PHE A 40 -2.50 12.00 5.35
N ARG A 41 -1.82 12.98 5.97
CA ARG A 41 -0.60 13.59 5.44
C ARG A 41 0.65 12.98 6.08
N GLY A 42 1.73 12.93 5.31
CA GLY A 42 3.04 12.48 5.80
C GLY A 42 3.20 10.96 5.91
N VAL A 43 2.17 10.19 5.55
CA VAL A 43 2.26 8.72 5.44
C VAL A 43 3.07 8.41 4.19
N LYS A 44 4.21 7.75 4.36
CA LYS A 44 5.14 7.36 3.29
C LYS A 44 5.69 5.97 3.54
N LEU A 45 5.97 5.24 2.46
CA LEU A 45 6.71 3.99 2.55
C LEU A 45 8.21 4.29 2.48
N ASP A 46 8.99 3.70 3.39
CA ASP A 46 10.43 3.82 3.37
C ASP A 46 11.02 2.95 2.24
N ARG A 47 11.76 3.58 1.32
CA ARG A 47 12.33 2.88 0.16
C ARG A 47 13.42 1.87 0.51
N GLY A 48 14.08 2.02 1.65
CA GLY A 48 15.03 1.05 2.19
C GLY A 48 14.28 -0.20 2.66
N ILE A 49 13.23 -0.02 3.44
CA ILE A 49 12.37 -1.12 3.90
C ILE A 49 11.69 -1.80 2.72
N SER A 50 11.13 -1.05 1.76
CA SER A 50 10.44 -1.62 0.58
C SER A 50 11.34 -2.51 -0.27
N ARG A 51 12.66 -2.30 -0.24
CA ARG A 51 13.65 -3.10 -0.98
C ARG A 51 14.48 -4.03 -0.08
N SER A 52 14.12 -4.13 1.20
CA SER A 52 14.76 -5.05 2.14
C SER A 52 14.39 -6.50 1.82
N ASP A 53 15.05 -7.45 2.48
CA ASP A 53 14.72 -8.87 2.35
C ASP A 53 13.44 -9.19 3.14
N TRP A 54 12.35 -9.47 2.43
CA TRP A 54 11.05 -9.87 2.98
C TRP A 54 10.90 -11.38 3.13
N SER A 55 11.91 -12.16 2.72
CA SER A 55 11.92 -13.62 2.82
C SER A 55 12.56 -14.15 4.10
N VAL A 56 13.01 -13.24 4.98
CA VAL A 56 13.58 -13.56 6.29
C VAL A 56 12.57 -14.24 7.22
N GLU A 57 13.07 -15.09 8.11
CA GLU A 57 12.24 -15.83 9.08
C GLU A 57 11.53 -14.90 10.06
N TYR A 58 12.19 -13.81 10.46
CA TYR A 58 11.65 -12.81 11.38
C TYR A 58 11.78 -11.42 10.77
N LEU A 59 10.64 -10.75 10.60
CA LEU A 59 10.60 -9.38 10.12
C LEU A 59 11.06 -8.41 11.23
N SER A 60 11.75 -7.36 10.82
CA SER A 60 12.00 -6.22 11.69
C SER A 60 10.70 -5.48 12.03
N ASN A 61 10.69 -4.76 13.15
CA ASN A 61 9.54 -3.91 13.53
C ASN A 61 9.18 -2.91 12.42
N ASP A 62 10.18 -2.41 11.71
CA ASP A 62 10.02 -1.46 10.61
C ASP A 62 9.34 -2.09 9.39
N GLN A 63 9.72 -3.33 9.03
CA GLN A 63 9.03 -4.12 8.01
C GLN A 63 7.57 -4.42 8.43
N ILE A 64 7.35 -4.83 9.68
CA ILE A 64 6.01 -5.10 10.21
C ILE A 64 5.13 -3.85 10.16
N LEU A 65 5.67 -2.70 10.59
CA LEU A 65 4.95 -1.43 10.55
C LEU A 65 4.58 -1.08 9.11
N GLN A 66 5.52 -1.17 8.17
CA GLN A 66 5.29 -0.81 6.79
C GLN A 66 4.23 -1.69 6.13
N VAL A 67 4.30 -3.02 6.28
CA VAL A 67 3.30 -3.93 5.69
C VAL A 67 1.92 -3.74 6.34
N SER A 68 1.88 -3.38 7.63
CA SER A 68 0.62 -3.09 8.33
C SER A 68 -0.04 -1.81 7.80
N VAL A 69 0.73 -0.75 7.56
CA VAL A 69 0.24 0.49 6.95
C VAL A 69 -0.26 0.23 5.53
N ASP A 70 0.51 -0.49 4.72
CA ASP A 70 0.15 -0.83 3.34
C ASP A 70 -1.15 -1.63 3.28
N ALA A 71 -1.28 -2.68 4.11
CA ALA A 71 -2.50 -3.50 4.21
C ALA A 71 -3.72 -2.69 4.68
N TYR A 72 -3.55 -1.82 5.68
CA TYR A 72 -4.63 -0.95 6.18
C TYR A 72 -5.14 0.00 5.10
N VAL A 73 -4.23 0.66 4.37
CA VAL A 73 -4.59 1.56 3.27
C VAL A 73 -5.36 0.79 2.20
N CYS A 74 -4.87 -0.38 1.79
CA CYS A 74 -5.54 -1.21 0.79
C CYS A 74 -6.94 -1.63 1.22
N PHE A 75 -7.11 -2.05 2.47
CA PHE A 75 -8.41 -2.40 3.02
C PHE A 75 -9.38 -1.22 2.96
N LYS A 76 -8.94 -0.03 3.42
CA LYS A 76 -9.77 1.17 3.41
C LYS A 76 -10.15 1.60 2.00
N LEU A 77 -9.22 1.52 1.05
CA LEU A 77 -9.48 1.81 -0.35
C LEU A 77 -10.44 0.81 -0.99
N GLY A 78 -10.31 -0.49 -0.70
CA GLY A 78 -11.24 -1.52 -1.17
C GLY A 78 -12.67 -1.29 -0.67
N VAL A 79 -12.83 -0.99 0.62
CA VAL A 79 -14.14 -0.64 1.21
C VAL A 79 -14.73 0.62 0.54
N SER A 80 -13.92 1.65 0.33
CA SER A 80 -14.36 2.88 -0.33
C SER A 80 -14.72 2.67 -1.81
N ALA A 81 -14.02 1.76 -2.51
CA ALA A 81 -14.30 1.41 -3.90
C ALA A 81 -15.51 0.47 -4.06
N ARG A 82 -16.09 -0.04 -2.96
CA ARG A 82 -17.12 -1.10 -2.96
C ARG A 82 -16.68 -2.34 -3.77
N LEU A 83 -15.40 -2.70 -3.68
CA LEU A 83 -14.90 -4.01 -4.14
C LEU A 83 -15.31 -5.13 -3.17
#